data_AF-A0A957EXH3-F1
#
_entry.id   AF-A0A957EXH3-F1
#
_cell.length_a   1.000
_cell.length_b   1.000
_cell.length_c   1.000
_cell.angle_alpha   90.00
_cell.angle_beta   90.00
_cell.angle_gamma   90.00
#
_symmetry.space_group_name_H-M   'P 1'
#
loop_
_entity.id
_entity.type
_entity.pdbx_description
1 polymer ?
#
loop_
_entity_poly.entity_id
_entity_poly.type
_entity_poly.pdbx_seq_one_letter_code
_entity_poly.pdbx_strand_id
1 'polypeptide(L)'
;MSSEPQPGFGQRLGRSLYWVFRTTIITLILIAFLVGLPLLGFFAYQELQRSFNSTAVRIEANSREIGSLAAQIDGLETAQMTRQAQLDGAERDLAAFAREQTAVTDTLSESVSRQGELLDALNSQLAVANSSGETALDDIASLGEAITSLQADLNRTGGEVDALGGTVDRIDGAVTGLQEQTAVLDTSVTDLQQAAADDARTQELREVLALFRVWELITRARLRLAENNVGLAGDDVETAVRTMDLLVTTSSEEVANSYKAVQGRLALAFANLPDDPTTAAADLETAWNELDTVLAERILPQPQLVGSTPEPITPTPTP
;
A
#
# COMPACT_ATOMS: atom_id res chain seq x y z
N MET A 1 -23.11 -80.26 -192.28
CA MET A 1 -22.79 -81.66 -192.65
C MET A 1 -21.59 -82.09 -191.82
N SER A 2 -21.80 -83.08 -190.92
CA SER A 2 -20.84 -84.11 -190.46
C SER A 2 -19.60 -83.62 -189.66
N SER A 3 -19.15 -84.17 -188.52
CA SER A 3 -19.31 -85.49 -187.87
C SER A 3 -18.67 -85.43 -186.46
N GLU A 4 -19.12 -86.26 -185.51
CA GLU A 4 -18.47 -86.52 -184.19
C GLU A 4 -16.99 -86.95 -184.31
N PRO A 5 -16.19 -86.81 -183.24
CA PRO A 5 -15.68 -88.03 -182.60
C PRO A 5 -15.53 -88.00 -181.05
N GLN A 6 -15.32 -89.23 -180.56
CA GLN A 6 -15.37 -89.83 -179.22
C GLN A 6 -14.27 -89.43 -178.18
N PRO A 7 -14.41 -89.87 -176.89
CA PRO A 7 -13.74 -89.28 -175.73
C PRO A 7 -12.39 -89.93 -175.33
N GLY A 8 -11.53 -89.13 -174.70
CA GLY A 8 -10.18 -89.50 -174.25
C GLY A 8 -10.05 -89.90 -172.77
N PHE A 9 -9.26 -90.95 -172.56
CA PHE A 9 -8.98 -91.78 -171.36
C PHE A 9 -8.60 -91.06 -170.04
N GLY A 10 -8.35 -89.74 -170.01
CA GLY A 10 -7.82 -89.01 -168.84
C GLY A 10 -8.82 -88.68 -167.72
N GLN A 11 -10.14 -88.67 -167.98
CA GLN A 11 -11.15 -88.25 -166.99
C GLN A 11 -11.57 -89.33 -165.97
N ARG A 12 -11.10 -90.58 -166.10
CA ARG A 12 -11.51 -91.68 -165.21
C ARG A 12 -10.64 -91.87 -163.98
N LEU A 13 -9.42 -91.32 -163.91
CA LEU A 13 -8.54 -91.48 -162.74
C LEU A 13 -8.78 -90.44 -161.63
N GLY A 14 -9.34 -89.26 -161.94
CA GLY A 14 -9.48 -88.16 -160.97
C GLY A 14 -10.62 -88.31 -159.95
N ARG A 15 -11.60 -89.20 -160.18
CA ARG A 15 -12.80 -89.29 -159.32
C ARG A 15 -12.67 -90.26 -158.14
N SER A 16 -11.71 -91.19 -158.16
CA SER A 16 -11.51 -92.15 -157.05
C SER A 16 -10.71 -91.57 -155.87
N LEU A 17 -9.74 -90.68 -156.12
CA LEU A 17 -8.88 -90.13 -155.05
C LEU A 17 -9.65 -89.25 -154.05
N TYR A 18 -10.63 -88.47 -154.52
CA TYR A 18 -11.44 -87.59 -153.66
C TYR A 18 -12.28 -88.37 -152.64
N TRP A 19 -12.73 -89.58 -153.00
CA TRP A 19 -13.57 -90.40 -152.12
C TRP A 19 -12.79 -90.99 -150.94
N VAL A 20 -11.51 -91.33 -151.15
CA VAL A 20 -10.63 -91.89 -150.09
C VAL A 20 -10.22 -90.81 -149.08
N PHE A 21 -9.96 -89.58 -149.53
CA PHE A 21 -9.59 -88.47 -148.63
C PHE A 21 -10.78 -88.04 -147.76
N ARG A 22 -12.00 -88.06 -148.32
CA ARG A 22 -13.22 -87.72 -147.58
C ARG A 22 -13.51 -88.71 -146.46
N THR A 23 -13.32 -90.01 -146.69
CA THR A 23 -13.59 -91.03 -145.66
C THR A 23 -12.58 -90.99 -144.52
N THR A 24 -11.30 -90.72 -144.79
CA THR A 24 -10.25 -90.64 -143.76
C THR A 24 -10.41 -89.46 -142.80
N ILE A 25 -10.87 -88.30 -143.28
CA ILE A 25 -11.14 -87.16 -142.40
C ILE A 25 -12.34 -87.45 -141.48
N ILE A 26 -13.39 -88.06 -142.02
CA ILE A 26 -14.60 -88.38 -141.23
C ILE A 26 -14.27 -89.39 -140.12
N THR A 27 -13.47 -90.43 -140.39
CA THR A 27 -13.06 -91.38 -139.36
C THR A 27 -12.18 -90.75 -138.28
N LEU A 28 -11.29 -89.80 -138.64
CA LEU A 28 -10.48 -89.08 -137.63
C LEU A 28 -11.33 -88.22 -136.69
N ILE A 29 -12.35 -87.52 -137.21
CA ILE A 29 -13.27 -86.74 -136.37
C ILE A 29 -14.08 -87.67 -135.45
N LEU A 30 -14.50 -88.83 -135.95
CA LEU A 30 -15.27 -89.80 -135.18
C LEU A 30 -14.43 -90.40 -134.03
N ILE A 31 -13.15 -90.70 -134.29
CA ILE A 31 -12.20 -91.15 -133.26
C ILE A 31 -11.93 -90.04 -132.24
N ALA A 32 -11.76 -88.79 -132.68
CA ALA A 32 -11.58 -87.65 -131.79
C ALA A 32 -12.80 -87.45 -130.86
N PHE A 33 -14.01 -87.70 -131.35
CA PHE A 33 -15.22 -87.63 -130.53
C PHE A 33 -15.35 -88.82 -129.55
N LEU A 34 -15.05 -90.04 -130.02
CA LEU A 34 -15.14 -91.27 -129.20
C LEU A 34 -14.11 -91.31 -128.08
N VAL A 35 -12.92 -90.72 -128.30
CA VAL A 35 -11.85 -90.62 -127.30
C VAL A 35 -11.96 -89.33 -126.47
N GLY A 36 -12.35 -88.22 -127.09
CA GLY A 36 -12.43 -86.90 -126.43
C GLY A 36 -13.52 -86.79 -125.36
N LEU A 37 -14.71 -87.36 -125.60
CA LEU A 37 -15.83 -87.31 -124.64
C LEU A 37 -15.55 -88.02 -123.31
N PRO A 38 -15.06 -89.28 -123.28
CA PRO A 38 -14.74 -89.95 -122.02
C PRO A 38 -13.61 -89.26 -121.26
N LEU A 39 -12.60 -88.72 -121.96
CA LEU A 39 -11.52 -87.95 -121.34
C LEU A 39 -12.03 -86.65 -120.71
N LEU A 40 -12.93 -85.93 -121.39
CA LEU A 40 -13.61 -84.75 -120.84
C LEU A 40 -14.44 -85.10 -119.59
N GLY A 41 -15.15 -86.23 -119.61
CA GLY A 41 -15.91 -86.72 -118.46
C GLY A 41 -15.01 -87.06 -117.26
N PHE A 42 -13.88 -87.74 -117.49
CA PHE A 42 -12.92 -88.07 -116.43
C PHE A 42 -12.26 -86.82 -115.85
N PHE A 43 -11.84 -85.87 -116.69
CA PHE A 43 -11.31 -84.59 -116.22
C PHE A 43 -12.36 -83.78 -115.45
N ALA A 44 -13.60 -83.72 -115.94
CA ALA A 44 -14.68 -83.03 -115.25
C ALA A 44 -14.98 -83.67 -113.88
N TYR A 45 -15.01 -85.01 -113.78
CA TYR A 45 -15.21 -85.72 -112.51
C TYR A 45 -14.03 -85.51 -111.55
N GLN A 46 -12.80 -85.55 -112.06
CA GLN A 46 -11.60 -85.31 -111.25
C GLN A 46 -11.55 -83.87 -110.71
N GLU A 47 -11.97 -82.91 -111.53
CA GLU A 47 -12.08 -81.50 -111.12
C GLU A 47 -13.23 -81.27 -110.13
N LEU A 48 -14.35 -81.98 -110.30
CA LEU A 48 -15.45 -81.99 -109.33
C LEU A 48 -15.00 -82.54 -107.98
N GLN A 49 -14.25 -83.65 -107.97
CA GLN A 49 -13.74 -84.27 -106.75
C GLN A 49 -12.65 -83.43 -106.08
N ARG A 50 -11.78 -82.76 -106.86
CA ARG A 50 -10.84 -81.75 -106.33
C ARG A 50 -11.58 -80.54 -105.75
N SER A 51 -12.65 -80.09 -106.40
CA SER A 51 -13.53 -79.02 -105.91
C SER A 51 -14.21 -79.41 -104.60
N PHE A 52 -14.76 -80.62 -104.48
CA PHE A 52 -15.37 -81.12 -103.25
C PHE A 52 -14.34 -81.30 -102.12
N ASN A 53 -13.15 -81.85 -102.42
CA ASN A 53 -12.08 -81.95 -101.43
C ASN A 53 -11.57 -80.56 -100.99
N SER A 54 -11.46 -79.61 -101.93
CA SER A 54 -11.11 -78.22 -101.60
C SER A 54 -12.18 -77.55 -100.73
N THR A 55 -13.46 -77.80 -101.03
CA THR A 55 -14.59 -77.25 -100.28
C THR A 55 -14.68 -77.87 -98.89
N ALA A 56 -14.48 -79.18 -98.75
CA ALA A 56 -14.44 -79.86 -97.45
C ALA A 56 -13.28 -79.37 -96.56
N VAL A 57 -12.08 -79.21 -97.13
CA VAL A 57 -10.91 -78.65 -96.42
C VAL A 57 -11.16 -77.19 -96.02
N ARG A 58 -11.80 -76.38 -96.87
CA ARG A 58 -12.21 -75.00 -96.52
C ARG A 58 -13.27 -74.97 -95.41
N ILE A 59 -14.24 -75.87 -95.44
CA ILE A 59 -15.27 -75.98 -94.38
C ILE A 59 -14.62 -76.40 -93.06
N GLU A 60 -13.68 -77.34 -93.07
CA GLU A 60 -12.96 -77.75 -91.86
C GLU A 60 -12.04 -76.65 -91.33
N ALA A 61 -11.33 -75.94 -92.21
CA ALA A 61 -10.53 -74.77 -91.84
C ALA A 61 -11.40 -73.66 -91.24
N ASN A 62 -12.53 -73.33 -91.87
CA ASN A 62 -13.49 -72.35 -91.36
C ASN A 62 -14.09 -72.81 -90.02
N SER A 63 -14.36 -74.10 -89.83
CA SER A 63 -14.88 -74.63 -88.56
C SER A 63 -13.87 -74.49 -87.42
N ARG A 64 -12.58 -74.76 -87.70
CA ARG A 64 -11.49 -74.52 -86.74
C ARG A 64 -11.29 -73.03 -86.44
N GLU A 65 -11.39 -72.18 -87.46
CA GLU A 65 -11.33 -70.72 -87.30
C GLU A 65 -12.49 -70.19 -86.46
N ILE A 66 -13.73 -70.63 -86.72
CA ILE A 66 -14.92 -70.30 -85.92
C ILE A 66 -14.75 -70.78 -84.48
N GLY A 67 -14.23 -71.99 -84.25
CA GLY A 67 -13.94 -72.49 -82.90
C GLY A 67 -12.89 -71.64 -82.18
N SER A 68 -11.84 -71.20 -82.88
CA SER A 68 -10.83 -70.30 -82.33
C SER A 68 -11.39 -68.90 -82.02
N LEU A 69 -12.20 -68.35 -82.93
CA LEU A 69 -12.87 -67.06 -82.73
C LEU A 69 -13.85 -67.12 -81.56
N ALA A 70 -14.62 -68.20 -81.40
CA ALA A 70 -15.50 -68.40 -80.26
C ALA A 70 -14.73 -68.43 -78.93
N ALA A 71 -13.60 -69.14 -78.87
CA ALA A 71 -12.73 -69.14 -77.69
C ALA A 71 -12.09 -67.77 -77.41
N GLN A 72 -11.73 -67.02 -78.45
CA GLN A 72 -11.25 -65.64 -78.30
C GLN A 72 -12.35 -64.69 -77.81
N ILE A 73 -13.59 -64.84 -78.30
CA ILE A 73 -14.75 -64.08 -77.85
C ILE A 73 -15.04 -64.36 -76.36
N ASP A 74 -15.04 -65.63 -75.95
CA ASP A 74 -15.25 -66.03 -74.55
C ASP A 74 -14.13 -65.49 -73.63
N GLY A 75 -12.88 -65.52 -74.09
CA GLY A 75 -11.75 -64.91 -73.40
C GLY A 75 -11.87 -63.39 -73.28
N LEU A 76 -12.33 -62.71 -74.33
CA LEU A 76 -12.58 -61.26 -74.32
C LEU A 76 -13.76 -60.89 -73.43
N GLU A 77 -14.83 -61.67 -73.45
CA GLU A 77 -16.01 -61.47 -72.59
C GLU A 77 -15.63 -61.61 -71.11
N THR A 78 -14.89 -62.67 -70.77
CA THR A 78 -14.35 -62.87 -69.42
C THR A 78 -13.42 -61.72 -69.00
N ALA A 79 -12.56 -61.26 -69.90
CA ALA A 79 -11.68 -60.12 -69.64
C ALA A 79 -12.46 -58.81 -69.46
N GLN A 80 -13.55 -58.60 -70.23
CA GLN A 80 -14.43 -57.45 -70.06
C GLN A 80 -15.18 -57.49 -68.73
N MET A 81 -15.73 -58.64 -68.35
CA MET A 81 -16.37 -58.81 -67.03
C MET A 81 -15.39 -58.51 -65.89
N THR A 82 -14.16 -59.02 -66.00
CA THR A 82 -13.10 -58.75 -65.00
C THR A 82 -12.76 -57.27 -64.94
N ARG A 83 -12.61 -56.61 -66.10
CA ARG A 83 -12.33 -55.17 -66.17
C ARG A 83 -13.49 -54.34 -65.61
N GLN A 84 -14.74 -54.72 -65.88
CA GLN A 84 -15.91 -54.05 -65.33
C GLN A 84 -15.95 -54.17 -63.81
N ALA A 85 -15.71 -55.36 -63.26
CA ALA A 85 -15.62 -55.56 -61.82
C ALA A 85 -14.48 -54.75 -61.17
N GLN A 86 -13.35 -54.59 -61.86
CA GLN A 86 -12.26 -53.71 -61.43
C GLN A 86 -12.65 -52.23 -61.45
N LEU A 87 -13.37 -51.75 -62.47
CA LEU A 87 -13.88 -50.38 -62.55
C LEU A 87 -14.88 -50.10 -61.42
N ASP A 88 -15.83 -51.01 -61.20
CA ASP A 88 -16.82 -50.91 -60.12
C ASP A 88 -16.15 -50.95 -58.73
N GLY A 89 -15.03 -51.65 -58.60
CA GLY A 89 -14.17 -51.64 -57.40
C GLY A 89 -13.49 -50.28 -57.21
N ALA A 90 -12.80 -49.80 -58.24
CA ALA A 90 -12.09 -48.52 -58.22
C ALA A 90 -13.04 -47.33 -57.99
N GLU A 91 -14.27 -47.36 -58.54
CA GLU A 91 -15.27 -46.33 -58.31
C GLU A 91 -15.73 -46.30 -56.85
N ARG A 92 -15.92 -47.47 -56.22
CA ARG A 92 -16.24 -47.57 -54.79
C ARG A 92 -15.10 -47.06 -53.91
N ASP A 93 -13.86 -47.41 -54.24
CA ASP A 93 -12.68 -46.95 -53.50
C ASP A 93 -12.49 -45.43 -53.64
N LEU A 94 -12.70 -44.88 -54.84
CA LEU A 94 -12.64 -43.43 -55.09
C LEU A 94 -13.74 -42.70 -54.30
N ALA A 95 -14.96 -43.24 -54.28
CA ALA A 95 -16.05 -42.69 -53.49
C ALA A 95 -15.77 -42.78 -51.98
N ALA A 96 -15.12 -43.85 -51.51
CA ALA A 96 -14.70 -43.96 -50.11
C ALA A 96 -13.63 -42.92 -49.76
N PHE A 97 -12.61 -42.78 -50.60
CA PHE A 97 -11.54 -41.80 -50.44
C PHE A 97 -12.08 -40.36 -50.45
N ALA A 98 -13.02 -40.04 -51.33
CA ALA A 98 -13.65 -38.71 -51.37
C ALA A 98 -14.41 -38.38 -50.07
N ARG A 99 -15.09 -39.37 -49.48
CA ARG A 99 -15.75 -39.20 -48.16
C ARG A 99 -14.74 -39.01 -47.04
N GLU A 100 -13.66 -39.79 -47.04
CA GLU A 100 -12.58 -39.65 -46.06
C GLU A 100 -11.91 -38.27 -46.16
N GLN A 101 -11.59 -37.80 -47.37
CA GLN A 101 -11.02 -36.48 -47.58
C GLN A 101 -11.95 -35.36 -47.08
N THR A 102 -13.27 -35.50 -47.31
CA THR A 102 -14.27 -34.55 -46.80
C THR A 102 -14.28 -34.55 -45.27
N ALA A 103 -14.35 -35.73 -44.65
CA ALA A 103 -14.35 -35.85 -43.19
C ALA A 103 -13.07 -35.30 -42.54
N VAL A 104 -11.91 -35.54 -43.14
CA VAL A 104 -10.62 -34.98 -42.69
C VAL A 104 -10.61 -33.46 -42.83
N THR A 105 -11.12 -32.92 -43.93
CA THR A 105 -11.21 -31.47 -44.17
C THR A 105 -12.14 -30.81 -43.14
N ASP A 106 -13.28 -31.42 -42.85
CA ASP A 106 -14.24 -30.93 -41.85
C ASP A 106 -13.61 -30.93 -40.45
N THR A 107 -12.95 -32.03 -40.08
CA THR A 107 -12.26 -32.17 -38.79
C THR A 107 -11.13 -31.13 -38.63
N LEU A 108 -10.36 -30.90 -39.70
CA LEU A 108 -9.30 -29.90 -39.68
C LEU A 108 -9.87 -28.48 -39.56
N SER A 109 -10.95 -28.17 -40.29
CA SER A 109 -11.63 -26.88 -40.19
C SER A 109 -12.16 -26.64 -38.78
N GLU A 110 -12.75 -27.65 -38.14
CA GLU A 110 -13.21 -27.56 -36.76
C GLU A 110 -12.04 -27.35 -35.78
N SER A 111 -10.95 -28.09 -35.96
CA SER A 111 -9.76 -27.95 -35.12
C SER A 111 -9.14 -26.55 -35.22
N VAL A 112 -9.03 -26.00 -36.43
CA VAL A 112 -8.53 -24.64 -36.67
C VAL A 112 -9.44 -23.60 -36.04
N SER A 113 -10.77 -23.73 -36.16
CA SER A 113 -11.72 -22.83 -35.49
C SER A 113 -11.57 -22.88 -33.98
N ARG A 114 -11.49 -24.07 -33.37
CA ARG A 114 -11.27 -24.23 -31.92
C ARG A 114 -9.94 -23.64 -31.46
N GLN A 115 -8.87 -23.78 -32.25
CA GLN A 115 -7.58 -23.16 -31.95
C GLN A 115 -7.66 -21.63 -32.02
N GLY A 116 -8.39 -21.08 -32.99
CA GLY A 116 -8.66 -19.64 -33.07
C GLY A 116 -9.37 -19.11 -31.82
N GLU A 117 -10.44 -19.78 -31.39
CA GLU A 117 -11.18 -19.42 -30.17
C GLU A 117 -10.29 -19.47 -28.91
N LEU A 118 -9.41 -20.47 -28.80
CA LEU A 118 -8.46 -20.56 -27.69
C LEU A 118 -7.42 -19.43 -27.71
N LEU A 119 -6.92 -19.06 -28.88
CA LEU A 119 -5.98 -17.95 -29.03
C LEU A 119 -6.63 -16.62 -28.67
N ASP A 120 -7.88 -16.39 -29.10
CA ASP A 120 -8.64 -15.20 -28.74
C ASP A 120 -8.89 -15.12 -27.23
N ALA A 121 -9.24 -16.25 -26.61
CA ALA A 121 -9.44 -16.33 -25.16
C ALA A 121 -8.13 -16.05 -24.39
N LEU A 122 -7.00 -16.62 -24.83
CA LEU A 122 -5.70 -16.37 -24.22
C LEU A 122 -5.26 -14.91 -24.40
N ASN A 123 -5.48 -14.32 -25.58
CA ASN A 123 -5.14 -12.92 -25.84
C ASN A 123 -5.97 -11.97 -24.97
N SER A 124 -7.25 -12.27 -24.77
CA SER A 124 -8.12 -11.54 -23.85
C SER A 124 -7.64 -11.64 -22.40
N GLN A 125 -7.28 -12.84 -21.93
CA GLN A 125 -6.72 -13.03 -20.59
C GLN A 125 -5.40 -12.29 -20.40
N LEU A 126 -4.53 -12.29 -21.41
CA LEU A 126 -3.26 -11.55 -21.36
C LEU A 126 -3.49 -10.04 -21.27
N ALA A 127 -4.46 -9.51 -22.01
CA ALA A 127 -4.83 -8.09 -21.93
C ALA A 127 -5.34 -7.72 -20.52
N VAL A 128 -6.20 -8.56 -19.93
CA VAL A 128 -6.69 -8.36 -18.56
C VAL A 128 -5.52 -8.43 -17.56
N ALA A 129 -4.67 -9.45 -17.64
CA ALA A 129 -3.53 -9.60 -16.75
C ALA A 129 -2.56 -8.41 -16.83
N ASN A 130 -2.30 -7.89 -18.03
CA ASN A 130 -1.49 -6.69 -18.21
C ASN A 130 -2.12 -5.47 -17.54
N SER A 131 -3.43 -5.23 -17.76
CA SER A 131 -4.11 -4.10 -17.11
C SER A 131 -4.13 -4.20 -15.58
N SER A 132 -4.31 -5.41 -15.03
CA SER A 132 -4.20 -5.65 -13.59
C SER A 132 -2.77 -5.43 -13.08
N GLY A 133 -1.75 -5.81 -13.88
CA GLY A 133 -0.35 -5.56 -13.57
C GLY A 133 -0.02 -4.07 -13.51
N GLU A 134 -0.51 -3.29 -14.47
CA GLU A 134 -0.36 -1.83 -14.49
C GLU A 134 -1.01 -1.19 -13.25
N THR A 135 -2.23 -1.62 -12.91
CA THR A 135 -2.94 -1.12 -11.72
C THR A 135 -2.15 -1.44 -10.44
N ALA A 136 -1.61 -2.66 -10.32
CA ALA A 136 -0.80 -3.05 -9.17
C ALA A 136 0.51 -2.25 -9.05
N LEU A 137 1.12 -1.87 -10.18
CA LEU A 137 2.31 -1.01 -10.18
C LEU A 137 1.99 0.41 -9.72
N ASP A 138 0.85 0.96 -10.14
CA ASP A 138 0.37 2.28 -9.69
C ASP A 138 0.04 2.27 -8.18
N ASP A 139 -0.58 1.20 -7.69
CA ASP A 139 -0.85 1.00 -6.26
C ASP A 139 0.45 0.91 -5.46
N ILE A 140 1.45 0.17 -5.95
CA ILE A 140 2.77 0.07 -5.31
C ILE A 140 3.47 1.43 -5.27
N ALA A 141 3.41 2.20 -6.35
CA ALA A 141 3.98 3.55 -6.39
C ALA A 141 3.30 4.46 -5.35
N SER A 142 1.97 4.44 -5.30
CA SER A 142 1.17 5.21 -4.33
C SER A 142 1.47 4.84 -2.88
N LEU A 143 1.63 3.54 -2.60
CA LEU A 143 2.04 3.05 -1.28
C LEU A 143 3.47 3.48 -0.93
N GLY A 144 4.38 3.51 -1.90
CA GLY A 144 5.74 4.01 -1.72
C GLY A 144 5.79 5.49 -1.35
N GLU A 145 4.95 6.32 -1.98
CA GLU A 145 4.79 7.73 -1.62
C GLU A 145 4.20 7.90 -0.21
N ALA A 146 3.17 7.12 0.12
CA ALA A 146 2.55 7.15 1.46
C ALA A 146 3.53 6.75 2.57
N ILE A 147 4.36 5.73 2.36
CA ILE A 147 5.42 5.33 3.30
C ILE A 147 6.44 6.46 3.48
N THR A 148 6.85 7.09 2.38
CA THR A 148 7.80 8.22 2.43
C THR A 148 7.23 9.39 3.22
N SER A 149 5.95 9.73 3.01
CA SER A 149 5.25 10.75 3.79
C SER A 149 5.18 10.41 5.27
N LEU A 150 4.81 9.16 5.60
CA LEU A 150 4.72 8.72 6.99
C LEU A 150 6.07 8.74 7.71
N GLN A 151 7.15 8.39 7.02
CA GLN A 151 8.51 8.51 7.54
C GLN A 151 8.88 9.96 7.83
N ALA A 152 8.51 10.90 6.95
CA ALA A 152 8.73 12.33 7.19
C ALA A 152 7.94 12.82 8.42
N ASP A 153 6.68 12.40 8.57
CA ASP A 153 5.84 12.76 9.72
C ASP A 153 6.37 12.17 11.04
N LEU A 154 6.87 10.94 11.03
CA LEU A 154 7.52 10.32 12.19
C LEU A 154 8.77 11.09 12.61
N ASN A 155 9.61 11.49 11.66
CA ASN A 155 10.79 12.30 11.94
C ASN A 155 10.42 13.68 12.50
N ARG A 156 9.38 14.32 11.94
CA ARG A 156 8.85 15.60 12.43
C ARG A 156 8.36 15.48 13.87
N THR A 157 7.56 14.45 14.15
CA THR A 157 7.00 14.18 15.48
C THR A 157 8.10 13.84 16.48
N GLY A 158 9.11 13.06 16.08
CA GLY A 158 10.29 12.79 16.90
C GLY A 158 11.00 14.09 17.32
N GLY A 159 11.22 15.01 16.37
CA GLY A 159 11.81 16.31 16.68
C GLY A 159 10.94 17.20 17.60
N GLU A 160 9.61 17.13 17.47
CA GLU A 160 8.69 17.81 18.39
C GLU A 160 8.75 17.24 19.81
N VAL A 161 8.86 15.91 19.95
CA VAL A 161 9.01 15.24 21.24
C VAL A 161 10.33 15.63 21.92
N ASP A 162 11.44 15.64 21.17
CA ASP A 162 12.75 16.06 21.68
C ASP A 162 12.71 17.53 22.15
N ALA A 163 12.07 18.42 21.38
CA ALA A 163 11.91 19.83 21.76
C ALA A 163 11.03 20.02 23.01
N LEU A 164 10.00 19.20 23.16
CA LEU A 164 9.16 19.19 24.36
C LEU A 164 9.96 18.68 25.57
N GLY A 165 10.76 17.63 25.40
CA GLY A 165 11.70 17.13 26.42
C GLY A 165 12.62 18.25 26.93
N GLY A 166 13.29 18.96 26.03
CA GLY A 166 14.13 20.11 26.41
C GLY A 166 13.37 21.30 27.02
N THR A 167 12.05 21.38 26.83
CA THR A 167 11.21 22.38 27.52
C THR A 167 10.87 21.93 28.94
N VAL A 168 10.57 20.64 29.14
CA VAL A 168 10.36 20.05 30.45
C VAL A 168 11.60 20.20 31.32
N ASP A 169 12.79 19.89 30.81
CA ASP A 169 14.05 20.03 31.55
C ASP A 169 14.32 21.48 31.99
N ARG A 170 13.99 22.46 31.13
CA ARG A 170 14.11 23.88 31.47
C ARG A 170 13.13 24.31 32.55
N ILE A 171 11.89 23.80 32.49
CA ILE A 171 10.88 24.07 33.51
C ILE A 171 11.30 23.46 34.84
N ASP A 172 11.80 22.22 34.85
CA ASP A 172 12.29 21.55 36.04
C ASP A 172 13.42 22.36 36.72
N GLY A 173 14.43 22.78 35.94
CA GLY A 173 15.48 23.65 36.44
C GLY A 173 14.98 25.00 36.97
N ALA A 174 13.97 25.60 36.33
CA ALA A 174 13.35 26.83 36.82
C ALA A 174 12.58 26.61 38.14
N VAL A 175 11.89 25.48 38.29
CA VAL A 175 11.20 25.11 39.54
C VAL A 175 12.20 24.92 40.67
N THR A 176 13.31 24.20 40.44
CA THR A 176 14.39 24.06 41.43
C THR A 176 14.95 25.43 41.83
N GLY A 177 15.23 26.32 40.86
CA GLY A 177 15.73 27.66 41.14
C GLY A 177 14.75 28.53 41.93
N LEU A 178 13.44 28.37 41.73
CA LEU A 178 12.41 29.06 42.53
C LEU A 178 12.30 28.50 43.95
N GLN A 179 12.46 27.18 44.13
CA GLN A 179 12.50 26.55 45.46
C GLN A 179 13.70 27.05 46.27
N GLU A 180 14.88 27.14 45.66
CA GLU A 180 16.08 27.71 46.28
C GLU A 180 15.87 29.17 46.69
N GLN A 181 15.31 30.00 45.79
CA GLN A 181 14.99 31.40 46.10
C GLN A 181 13.99 31.52 47.25
N THR A 182 12.99 30.64 47.31
CA THR A 182 12.00 30.63 48.39
C THR A 182 12.65 30.30 49.73
N ALA A 183 13.58 29.33 49.77
CA ALA A 183 14.31 28.98 50.99
C ALA A 183 15.22 30.13 51.48
N VAL A 184 15.87 30.84 50.55
CA VAL A 184 16.67 32.04 50.87
C VAL A 184 15.80 33.16 51.43
N LEU A 185 14.61 33.37 50.84
CA LEU A 185 13.68 34.39 51.31
C LEU A 185 13.13 34.06 52.70
N ASP A 186 12.79 32.80 52.96
CA ASP A 186 12.33 32.33 54.28
C ASP A 186 13.37 32.57 55.39
N THR A 187 14.64 32.28 55.07
CA THR A 187 15.77 32.60 55.95
C THR A 187 15.86 34.11 56.19
N SER A 188 15.78 34.92 55.13
CA SER A 188 15.86 36.38 55.22
C SER A 188 14.73 36.99 56.05
N VAL A 189 13.51 36.45 55.94
CA VAL A 189 12.35 36.87 56.74
C VAL A 189 12.57 36.53 58.21
N THR A 190 13.08 35.34 58.50
CA THR A 190 13.41 34.92 59.87
C THR A 190 14.47 35.83 60.49
N ASP A 191 15.54 36.13 59.74
CA ASP A 191 16.61 37.03 60.18
C ASP A 191 16.09 38.45 60.46
N LEU A 192 15.21 38.98 59.59
CA LEU A 192 14.59 40.29 59.79
C LEU A 192 13.65 40.31 61.00
N GLN A 193 12.88 39.26 61.22
CA GLN A 193 12.02 39.14 62.41
C GLN A 193 12.85 39.10 63.69
N GLN A 194 13.97 38.39 63.69
CA GLN A 194 14.89 38.34 64.82
C GLN A 194 15.54 39.72 65.07
N ALA A 195 16.02 40.39 64.02
CA ALA A 195 16.59 41.74 64.14
C ALA A 195 15.58 42.75 64.69
N ALA A 196 14.32 42.70 64.24
CA ALA A 196 13.25 43.56 64.75
C ALA A 196 12.93 43.27 66.23
N ALA A 197 12.93 41.99 66.64
CA ALA A 197 12.72 41.62 68.03
C ALA A 197 13.88 42.10 68.94
N ASP A 198 15.12 42.02 68.46
CA ASP A 198 16.29 42.48 69.21
C ASP A 198 16.34 44.02 69.33
N ASP A 199 15.91 44.76 68.31
CA ASP A 199 15.79 46.22 68.39
C ASP A 199 14.72 46.65 69.39
N ALA A 200 13.54 46.01 69.36
CA ALA A 200 12.45 46.27 70.31
C ALA A 200 12.88 46.04 71.77
N ARG A 201 13.57 44.92 72.05
CA ARG A 201 14.13 44.63 73.39
C ARG A 201 15.16 45.68 73.83
N THR A 202 15.99 46.15 72.89
CA THR A 202 17.00 47.17 73.18
C THR A 202 16.34 48.53 73.47
N GLN A 203 15.27 48.88 72.75
CA GLN A 203 14.50 50.09 73.02
C GLN A 203 13.84 50.04 74.41
N GLU A 204 13.20 48.92 74.75
CA GLU A 204 12.58 48.71 76.06
C GLU A 204 13.60 48.88 77.21
N LEU A 205 14.81 48.29 77.07
CA LEU A 205 15.86 48.43 78.06
C LEU A 205 16.31 49.90 78.23
N ARG A 206 16.43 50.65 77.13
CA ARG A 206 16.78 52.09 77.18
C ARG A 206 15.70 52.90 77.90
N GLU A 207 14.42 52.59 77.66
CA GLU A 207 13.30 53.25 78.34
C GLU A 207 13.35 53.00 79.86
N VAL A 208 13.53 51.74 80.28
CA VAL A 208 13.63 51.38 81.72
C VAL A 208 14.82 52.06 82.39
N LEU A 209 15.99 52.09 81.75
CA LEU A 209 17.18 52.77 82.29
C LEU A 209 16.95 54.28 82.44
N ALA A 210 16.28 54.92 81.49
CA ALA A 210 15.95 56.33 81.56
C ALA A 210 14.92 56.64 82.66
N LEU A 211 13.92 55.77 82.87
CA LEU A 211 12.98 55.89 84.00
C LEU A 211 13.71 55.80 85.35
N PHE A 212 14.62 54.83 85.51
CA PHE A 212 15.46 54.74 86.72
C PHE A 212 16.32 55.99 86.92
N ARG A 213 16.82 56.60 85.84
CA ARG A 213 17.56 57.86 85.92
C ARG A 213 16.67 59.01 86.40
N VAL A 214 15.44 59.12 85.90
CA VAL A 214 14.47 60.12 86.39
C VAL A 214 14.16 59.90 87.87
N TRP A 215 14.01 58.65 88.30
CA TRP A 215 13.74 58.29 89.70
C TRP A 215 14.89 58.69 90.63
N GLU A 216 16.14 58.46 90.22
CA GLU A 216 17.34 58.92 90.93
C GLU A 216 17.35 60.45 91.06
N LEU A 217 17.06 61.17 89.96
CA LEU A 217 17.06 62.63 89.94
C LEU A 217 15.99 63.22 90.86
N ILE A 218 14.78 62.66 90.86
CA ILE A 218 13.70 63.09 91.78
C ILE A 218 14.12 62.85 93.24
N THR A 219 14.68 61.68 93.54
CA THR A 219 15.13 61.34 94.90
C THR A 219 16.22 62.29 95.37
N ARG A 220 17.16 62.64 94.49
CA ARG A 220 18.23 63.61 94.77
C ARG A 220 17.71 65.03 94.95
N ALA A 221 16.76 65.47 94.11
CA ALA A 221 16.11 66.77 94.24
C ALA A 221 15.37 66.89 95.58
N ARG A 222 14.61 65.86 95.98
CA ARG A 222 13.92 65.81 97.28
C ARG A 222 14.90 65.93 98.46
N LEU A 223 16.02 65.20 98.41
CA LEU A 223 17.07 65.29 99.42
C LEU A 223 17.67 66.71 99.48
N ARG A 224 17.99 67.30 98.32
CA ARG A 224 18.54 68.66 98.24
C ARG A 224 17.58 69.72 98.77
N LEU A 225 16.27 69.56 98.57
CA LEU A 225 15.27 70.44 99.19
C LEU A 225 15.25 70.28 100.71
N ALA A 226 15.36 69.05 101.23
CA ALA A 226 15.46 68.81 102.67
C ALA A 226 16.73 69.42 103.30
N GLU A 227 17.81 69.51 102.52
CA GLU A 227 19.08 70.16 102.89
C GLU A 227 19.07 71.69 102.68
N ASN A 228 17.94 72.27 102.25
CA ASN A 228 17.80 73.68 101.91
C ASN A 228 18.73 74.16 100.77
N ASN A 229 19.03 73.26 99.82
CA ASN A 229 19.85 73.53 98.64
C ASN A 229 18.99 73.59 97.35
N VAL A 230 18.19 74.65 97.27
CA VAL A 230 17.15 74.82 96.24
C VAL A 230 17.71 74.91 94.82
N GLY A 231 18.86 75.55 94.63
CA GLY A 231 19.49 75.68 93.30
C GLY A 231 19.89 74.34 92.71
N LEU A 232 20.61 73.52 93.48
CA LEU A 232 20.96 72.17 93.04
C LEU A 232 19.72 71.27 92.90
N ALA A 233 18.67 71.46 93.71
CA ALA A 233 17.42 70.75 93.50
C ALA A 233 16.79 71.12 92.16
N GLY A 234 16.77 72.41 91.81
CA GLY A 234 16.29 72.91 90.51
C GLY A 234 17.01 72.27 89.32
N ASP A 235 18.35 72.18 89.36
CA ASP A 235 19.15 71.54 88.32
C ASP A 235 18.77 70.06 88.11
N ASP A 236 18.49 69.34 89.20
CA ASP A 236 18.06 67.93 89.16
C ASP A 236 16.67 67.78 88.57
N VAL A 237 15.73 68.63 88.98
CA VAL A 237 14.36 68.61 88.45
C VAL A 237 14.36 68.98 86.97
N GLU A 238 15.14 69.99 86.56
CA GLU A 238 15.27 70.36 85.15
C GLU A 238 15.79 69.20 84.31
N THR A 239 16.82 68.50 84.80
CA THR A 239 17.38 67.33 84.12
C THR A 239 16.37 66.19 84.05
N ALA A 240 15.57 66.00 85.12
CA ALA A 240 14.51 65.00 85.16
C ALA A 240 13.40 65.32 84.15
N VAL A 241 12.94 66.57 84.07
CA VAL A 241 11.96 67.06 83.08
C VAL A 241 12.45 66.78 81.66
N ARG A 242 13.68 67.19 81.32
CA ARG A 242 14.24 66.98 79.96
C ARG A 242 14.34 65.49 79.60
N THR A 243 14.71 64.65 80.56
CA THR A 243 14.80 63.20 80.36
C THR A 243 13.41 62.60 80.15
N MET A 244 12.41 63.08 80.89
CA MET A 244 11.03 62.64 80.75
C MET A 244 10.40 63.11 79.44
N ASP A 245 10.68 64.33 79.00
CA ASP A 245 10.26 64.86 77.70
C ASP A 245 10.79 63.99 76.55
N LEU A 246 12.08 63.63 76.62
CA LEU A 246 12.68 62.75 75.62
C LEU A 246 11.95 61.41 75.58
N LEU A 247 11.70 60.78 76.73
CA LEU A 247 10.97 59.52 76.82
C LEU A 247 9.54 59.63 76.25
N VAL A 248 8.79 60.68 76.58
CA VAL A 248 7.45 60.91 76.01
C VAL A 248 7.49 61.06 74.49
N THR A 249 8.54 61.68 73.93
CA THR A 249 8.66 61.87 72.48
C THR A 249 9.14 60.63 71.73
N THR A 250 9.95 59.77 72.36
CA THR A 250 10.57 58.61 71.70
C THR A 250 9.82 57.30 71.91
N SER A 251 8.89 57.26 72.85
CA SER A 251 8.09 56.07 73.14
C SER A 251 6.82 55.99 72.28
N SER A 252 6.21 54.80 72.22
CA SER A 252 4.90 54.63 71.58
C SER A 252 3.82 55.46 72.27
N GLU A 253 2.73 55.78 71.56
CA GLU A 253 1.67 56.66 72.09
C GLU A 253 1.05 56.13 73.39
N GLU A 254 0.82 54.81 73.48
CA GLU A 254 0.29 54.15 74.67
C GLU A 254 1.21 54.34 75.89
N VAL A 255 2.51 54.15 75.67
CA VAL A 255 3.54 54.34 76.68
C VAL A 255 3.72 55.80 77.06
N ALA A 256 3.77 56.70 76.08
CA ALA A 256 3.94 58.12 76.30
C ALA A 256 2.81 58.68 77.18
N ASN A 257 1.59 58.13 77.05
CA ASN A 257 0.46 58.51 77.90
C ASN A 257 0.66 58.14 79.37
N SER A 258 1.31 57.01 79.70
CA SER A 258 1.57 56.65 81.10
C SER A 258 2.63 57.56 81.75
N TYR A 259 3.49 58.18 80.95
CA TYR A 259 4.54 59.10 81.42
C TYR A 259 4.05 60.54 81.68
N LYS A 260 2.90 60.93 81.12
CA LYS A 260 2.39 62.32 81.19
C LYS A 260 2.11 62.80 82.60
N ALA A 261 1.69 61.90 83.50
CA ALA A 261 1.43 62.25 84.90
C ALA A 261 2.73 62.70 85.60
N VAL A 262 3.77 61.85 85.52
CA VAL A 262 5.11 62.14 86.06
C VAL A 262 5.69 63.42 85.45
N GLN A 263 5.60 63.55 84.12
CA GLN A 263 6.05 64.75 83.40
C GLN A 263 5.37 66.02 83.90
N GLY A 264 4.04 66.00 84.04
CA GLY A 264 3.27 67.14 84.53
C GLY A 264 3.65 67.54 85.95
N ARG A 265 3.87 66.56 86.84
CA ARG A 265 4.31 66.82 88.22
C ARG A 265 5.74 67.37 88.29
N LEU A 266 6.66 66.84 87.49
CA LEU A 266 8.01 67.38 87.37
C LEU A 266 8.01 68.82 86.85
N ALA A 267 7.18 69.13 85.87
CA ALA A 267 7.06 70.50 85.33
C ALA A 267 6.50 71.48 86.36
N LEU A 268 5.50 71.07 87.16
CA LEU A 268 4.98 71.87 88.28
C LEU A 268 6.04 72.08 89.36
N ALA A 269 6.75 71.01 89.75
CA ALA A 269 7.86 71.11 90.71
C ALA A 269 8.95 72.08 90.23
N PHE A 270 9.31 72.03 88.95
CA PHE A 270 10.28 72.95 88.36
C PHE A 270 9.78 74.39 88.38
N ALA A 271 8.52 74.63 88.00
CA ALA A 271 7.93 75.96 87.95
C ALA A 271 7.81 76.63 89.33
N ASN A 272 7.65 75.82 90.39
CA ASN A 272 7.59 76.30 91.77
C ASN A 272 8.99 76.59 92.36
N LEU A 273 10.07 76.19 91.70
CA LEU A 273 11.44 76.49 92.15
C LEU A 273 11.96 77.79 91.50
N PRO A 274 12.62 78.70 92.25
CA PRO A 274 12.98 78.60 93.67
C PRO A 274 11.95 79.19 94.65
N ASP A 275 10.85 79.74 94.15
CA ASP A 275 9.98 80.67 94.90
C ASP A 275 9.11 79.97 95.97
N ASP A 276 8.72 78.71 95.75
CA ASP A 276 7.96 77.89 96.69
C ASP A 276 8.53 76.45 96.77
N PRO A 277 9.63 76.26 97.53
CA PRO A 277 10.28 74.95 97.65
C PRO A 277 9.42 73.91 98.39
N THR A 278 8.42 74.34 99.17
CA THR A 278 7.54 73.41 99.91
C THR A 278 6.54 72.77 98.96
N THR A 279 5.91 73.58 98.09
CA THR A 279 5.01 73.06 97.06
C THR A 279 5.79 72.23 96.04
N ALA A 280 6.99 72.67 95.64
CA ALA A 280 7.86 71.86 94.77
C ALA A 280 8.19 70.49 95.36
N ALA A 281 8.47 70.39 96.67
CA ALA A 281 8.72 69.12 97.33
C ALA A 281 7.50 68.17 97.30
N ALA A 282 6.28 68.71 97.44
CA ALA A 282 5.05 67.92 97.36
C ALA A 282 4.77 67.42 95.94
N ASP A 283 5.04 68.24 94.92
CA ASP A 283 4.94 67.81 93.51
C ASP A 283 6.00 66.74 93.18
N LEU A 284 7.22 66.84 93.71
CA LEU A 284 8.25 65.81 93.55
C LEU A 284 7.88 64.49 94.26
N GLU A 285 7.24 64.55 95.43
CA GLU A 285 6.70 63.35 96.10
C GLU A 285 5.67 62.66 95.20
N THR A 286 4.79 63.45 94.59
CA THR A 286 3.74 62.91 93.71
C THR A 286 4.36 62.32 92.45
N ALA A 287 5.29 63.03 91.81
CA ALA A 287 6.05 62.54 90.65
C ALA A 287 6.79 61.24 90.98
N TRP A 288 7.36 61.13 92.18
CA TRP A 288 8.07 59.93 92.63
C TRP A 288 7.13 58.72 92.74
N ASN A 289 5.96 58.89 93.37
CA ASN A 289 4.98 57.81 93.53
C ASN A 289 4.38 57.36 92.19
N GLU A 290 4.10 58.32 91.30
CA GLU A 290 3.62 58.04 89.95
C GLU A 290 4.69 57.29 89.14
N LEU A 291 5.95 57.70 89.24
CA LEU A 291 7.07 57.03 88.58
C LEU A 291 7.34 55.63 89.12
N ASP A 292 7.20 55.42 90.44
CA ASP A 292 7.31 54.11 91.06
C ASP A 292 6.25 53.15 90.52
N THR A 293 5.01 53.64 90.34
CA THR A 293 3.92 52.88 89.71
C THR A 293 4.26 52.50 88.27
N VAL A 294 4.72 53.47 87.47
CA VAL A 294 5.13 53.24 86.07
C VAL A 294 6.31 52.25 85.98
N LEU A 295 7.28 52.32 86.88
CA LEU A 295 8.41 51.40 86.95
C LEU A 295 7.96 49.99 87.36
N ALA A 296 7.06 49.87 88.34
CA ALA A 296 6.54 48.58 88.78
C ALA A 296 5.78 47.86 87.66
N GLU A 297 4.94 48.59 86.90
CA GLU A 297 4.23 48.05 85.73
C GLU A 297 5.16 47.60 84.60
N ARG A 298 6.35 48.19 84.51
CA ARG A 298 7.37 47.91 83.50
C ARG A 298 8.29 46.74 83.85
N ILE A 299 8.62 46.57 85.12
CA ILE A 299 9.64 45.61 85.57
C ILE A 299 9.03 44.26 85.96
N LEU A 300 7.79 44.27 86.47
CA LEU A 300 7.12 43.05 86.89
C LEU A 300 6.50 42.35 85.66
N PRO A 301 6.83 41.08 85.38
CA PRO A 301 6.20 40.35 84.29
C PRO A 301 4.70 40.28 84.54
N GLN A 302 3.91 40.82 83.61
CA GLN A 302 2.46 40.60 83.65
C GLN A 302 2.20 39.09 83.57
N PRO A 303 1.32 38.52 84.41
CA PRO A 303 0.97 37.11 84.34
C PRO A 303 0.36 36.84 82.97
N GLN A 304 1.10 36.11 82.14
CA GLN A 304 0.64 35.64 80.83
C GLN A 304 -0.54 34.71 81.09
N LEU A 305 -1.77 35.20 80.88
CA LEU A 305 -2.95 34.35 80.82
C LEU A 305 -2.81 33.47 79.59
N VAL A 306 -2.36 32.23 79.80
CA VAL A 306 -2.32 31.16 78.79
C VAL A 306 -3.77 30.83 78.42
N GLY A 307 -4.33 31.62 77.51
CA GLY A 307 -5.63 31.41 76.89
C GLY A 307 -5.50 30.61 75.61
N SER A 308 -4.87 29.44 75.65
CA SER A 308 -4.96 28.47 74.56
C SER A 308 -6.35 27.84 74.57
N THR A 309 -7.30 28.46 73.86
CA THR A 309 -8.47 27.73 73.36
C THR A 309 -8.06 27.13 72.00
N PRO A 310 -7.96 25.80 71.87
CA PRO A 310 -7.68 25.19 70.58
C PRO A 310 -8.88 25.38 69.66
N GLU A 311 -8.61 25.91 68.48
CA GLU A 311 -9.56 26.03 67.38
C GLU A 311 -9.99 24.61 66.92
N PRO A 312 -11.28 24.35 66.68
CA PRO A 312 -11.74 23.03 66.27
C PRO A 312 -11.33 22.75 64.81
N ILE A 313 -10.46 21.76 64.64
CA ILE A 313 -10.14 21.16 63.35
C ILE A 313 -11.42 20.64 62.66
N THR A 314 -11.69 21.15 61.46
CA THR A 314 -12.75 20.63 60.59
C THR A 314 -12.12 19.59 59.66
N PRO A 315 -12.64 18.35 59.57
CA PRO A 315 -12.09 17.35 58.65
C PRO A 315 -12.41 17.70 57.20
N THR A 316 -11.38 17.71 56.36
CA THR A 316 -11.48 17.81 54.90
C THR A 316 -11.98 16.47 54.34
N PRO A 317 -12.99 16.44 53.45
CA PRO A 317 -13.46 15.21 52.83
C PRO A 317 -12.49 14.73 51.74
N THR A 318 -12.16 13.45 51.80
CA THR A 318 -11.28 12.69 50.89
C THR A 318 -11.84 12.57 49.46
N PRO A 319 -11.00 12.52 48.41
CA PRO A 319 -11.40 12.04 47.09
C PRO A 319 -11.70 10.53 47.04
#